data_AF-A0A368FJX5-F1
#
_entry.id   AF-A0A368FJX5-F1
#
_cell.length_a   1.000
_cell.length_b   1.000
_cell.length_c   1.000
_cell.angle_alpha   90.00
_cell.angle_beta   90.00
_cell.angle_gamma   90.00
#
_symmetry.space_group_name_H-M   'P 1'
#
loop_
_entity.id
_entity.type
_entity.pdbx_description
1 polymer ?
#
loop_
_entity_poly.entity_id
_entity_poly.type
_entity_poly.pdbx_seq_one_letter_code
_entity_poly.pdbx_strand_id
1 'polypeptide(L)'
;MPTTTAPDPFSDLLKDSWSAPTGPNLHNTGDLLGEWSGSNTSASNSGSTTPKPARPNYSRTAFENLNINQGAKPKVSSDTFGDLLSSQGFTASSKNVNRTLGDMRRAEEIKEMDPVSIKIRDWVIGKERNIRALLGSLNDVLWEGAEKWQQPKMADLLTAAQVKRSYYKACLVVHPDKQVGQPHEKLARAIFTELNDAWNAFEQAGSQSL
;
A
#
# COMPACT_ATOMS: atom_id res chain seq x y z
N MET A 1 20.73 -56.83 -32.24
CA MET A 1 20.33 -55.41 -32.34
C MET A 1 20.67 -54.75 -31.00
N PRO A 2 21.73 -53.95 -30.89
CA PRO A 2 22.03 -53.20 -29.67
C PRO A 2 21.17 -51.93 -29.59
N THR A 3 20.56 -51.70 -28.43
CA THR A 3 19.75 -50.52 -28.12
C THR A 3 20.67 -49.38 -27.68
N THR A 4 20.85 -48.36 -28.53
CA THR A 4 21.58 -47.14 -28.18
C THR A 4 20.66 -46.21 -27.39
N THR A 5 20.84 -46.17 -26.07
CA THR A 5 20.27 -45.15 -25.18
C THR A 5 21.18 -43.91 -25.22
N ALA A 6 20.63 -42.77 -25.64
CA ALA A 6 21.32 -41.48 -25.58
C ALA A 6 21.37 -40.96 -24.13
N PRO A 7 22.46 -40.32 -23.68
CA PRO A 7 22.56 -39.76 -22.33
C PRO A 7 21.82 -38.43 -22.19
N ASP A 8 21.03 -38.29 -21.12
CA ASP A 8 20.24 -37.09 -20.80
C ASP A 8 21.13 -35.89 -20.43
N PRO A 9 20.97 -34.73 -21.11
CA PRO A 9 21.84 -33.55 -20.94
C PRO A 9 21.57 -32.72 -19.68
N PHE A 10 20.64 -33.15 -18.82
CA PHE A 10 20.25 -32.43 -17.61
C PHE A 10 20.68 -33.12 -16.29
N SER A 11 21.41 -34.23 -16.37
CA SER A 11 21.81 -35.02 -15.18
C SER A 11 22.90 -34.37 -14.31
N ASP A 12 23.64 -33.39 -14.83
CA ASP A 12 24.66 -32.66 -14.06
C ASP A 12 24.15 -31.39 -13.38
N LEU A 13 22.91 -30.96 -13.61
CA LEU A 13 22.36 -29.73 -13.01
C LEU A 13 21.73 -29.94 -11.60
N LEU A 14 21.68 -31.19 -11.11
CA LEU A 14 21.14 -31.50 -9.77
C LEU A 14 22.21 -31.79 -8.71
N LYS A 15 23.50 -31.60 -9.02
CA LYS A 15 24.60 -31.92 -8.08
C LYS A 15 25.12 -30.72 -7.28
N ASP A 16 24.67 -29.50 -7.58
CA ASP A 16 25.07 -28.32 -6.81
C ASP A 16 24.22 -28.18 -5.54
N SER A 17 24.65 -28.95 -4.54
CA SER A 17 24.18 -28.92 -3.16
C SER A 17 24.40 -27.53 -2.55
N TRP A 18 23.29 -26.93 -2.09
CA TRP A 18 23.24 -25.83 -1.14
C TRP A 18 24.27 -26.01 -0.02
N SER A 19 25.17 -25.04 0.15
CA SER A 19 26.09 -24.96 1.30
C SER A 19 25.64 -23.80 2.20
N ALA A 20 25.23 -24.12 3.43
CA ALA A 20 24.85 -23.14 4.45
C ALA A 20 26.08 -22.61 5.20
N PRO A 21 26.11 -21.33 5.61
CA PRO A 21 27.16 -20.82 6.49
C PRO A 21 26.88 -21.18 7.96
N THR A 22 27.84 -21.87 8.59
CA THR A 22 27.85 -22.17 10.02
C THR A 22 28.19 -20.91 10.83
N GLY A 23 27.28 -20.47 11.70
CA GLY A 23 27.57 -19.46 12.73
C GLY A 23 28.46 -20.01 13.86
N PRO A 24 29.16 -19.16 14.62
CA PRO A 24 30.04 -19.60 15.69
C PRO A 24 29.25 -20.03 16.94
N ASN A 25 29.63 -21.20 17.46
CA ASN A 25 29.06 -21.88 18.62
C ASN A 25 29.67 -21.33 19.92
N LEU A 26 28.78 -20.92 20.82
CA LEU A 26 29.01 -20.40 22.16
C LEU A 26 29.42 -21.53 23.11
N HIS A 27 30.57 -21.41 23.77
CA HIS A 27 30.90 -22.26 24.93
C HIS A 27 31.00 -21.43 26.21
N ASN A 28 30.36 -22.02 27.22
CA ASN A 28 30.02 -21.58 28.56
C ASN A 28 31.19 -21.67 29.54
N THR A 29 31.35 -20.68 30.42
CA THR A 29 31.75 -20.89 31.84
C THR A 29 31.08 -19.80 32.68
N GLY A 30 30.26 -20.22 33.63
CA GLY A 30 29.47 -19.33 34.48
C GLY A 30 30.19 -18.77 35.71
N ASP A 31 29.38 -17.96 36.40
CA ASP A 31 29.36 -17.71 37.84
C ASP A 31 30.36 -16.69 38.44
N LEU A 32 29.84 -15.53 38.90
CA LEU A 32 29.65 -15.21 40.33
C LEU A 32 29.38 -13.70 40.61
N LEU A 33 28.23 -13.43 41.26
CA LEU A 33 27.94 -12.34 42.23
C LEU A 33 27.71 -10.90 41.68
N GLY A 34 26.45 -10.41 41.63
CA GLY A 34 25.87 -9.50 42.65
C GLY A 34 26.10 -8.03 42.24
N GLU A 35 25.26 -7.00 42.40
CA GLU A 35 24.07 -6.75 43.20
C GLU A 35 23.53 -5.38 42.70
N TRP A 36 22.23 -5.28 42.46
CA TRP A 36 21.51 -4.01 42.33
C TRP A 36 21.61 -3.17 43.62
N SER A 37 22.13 -1.95 43.53
CA SER A 37 21.87 -0.91 44.53
C SER A 37 21.99 0.48 43.91
N GLY A 38 21.02 1.32 44.23
CA GLY A 38 20.92 2.67 43.72
C GLY A 38 21.70 3.70 44.54
N SER A 39 21.80 4.87 43.91
CA SER A 39 21.84 6.22 44.46
C SER A 39 23.10 6.76 45.17
N ASN A 40 23.38 8.00 44.75
CA ASN A 40 24.07 9.10 45.43
C ASN A 40 25.60 9.07 45.56
N THR A 41 26.25 9.87 44.69
CA THR A 41 27.26 10.84 45.13
C THR A 41 27.23 12.08 44.23
N SER A 42 26.97 13.23 44.85
CA SER A 42 27.10 14.57 44.26
C SER A 42 28.53 15.11 44.43
N ALA A 43 28.90 16.02 43.51
CA ALA A 43 30.05 16.94 43.52
C ALA A 43 31.44 16.29 43.27
N SER A 44 32.31 16.81 42.39
CA SER A 44 32.68 18.22 42.24
C SER A 44 33.19 18.55 40.83
N ASN A 45 33.06 19.83 40.51
CA ASN A 45 33.37 20.52 39.26
C ASN A 45 34.88 20.56 38.95
N SER A 46 35.26 20.36 37.67
CA SER A 46 36.52 20.88 37.09
C SER A 46 36.35 20.99 35.57
N GLY A 47 36.60 22.19 35.05
CA GLY A 47 36.13 22.63 33.74
C GLY A 47 36.90 22.05 32.55
N SER A 48 36.15 21.73 31.50
CA SER A 48 36.60 21.80 30.11
C SER A 48 35.47 22.40 29.28
N THR A 49 35.72 23.54 28.63
CA THR A 49 34.78 24.25 27.77
C THR A 49 34.64 23.52 26.43
N THR A 50 33.59 22.71 26.29
CA THR A 50 33.11 22.21 25.00
C THR A 50 31.76 22.89 24.68
N PRO A 51 31.57 23.53 23.51
CA PRO A 51 30.29 24.14 23.16
C PRO A 51 29.25 23.03 22.95
N LYS A 52 28.20 23.01 23.79
CA LYS A 52 27.05 22.12 23.60
C LYS A 52 26.37 22.46 22.27
N PRO A 53 25.98 21.48 21.43
CA PRO A 53 25.15 21.76 20.27
C PRO A 53 23.81 22.33 20.76
N ALA A 54 23.52 23.56 20.34
CA ALA A 54 22.25 24.21 20.65
C ALA A 54 21.11 23.32 20.17
N ARG A 55 20.22 22.91 21.08
CA ARG A 55 18.98 22.23 20.69
C ARG A 55 18.17 23.22 19.85
N PRO A 56 17.63 22.82 18.69
CA PRO A 56 16.78 23.70 17.90
C PRO A 56 15.61 24.17 18.76
N ASN A 57 15.52 25.48 18.94
CA ASN A 57 14.46 26.11 19.72
C ASN A 57 13.23 26.26 18.83
N TYR A 58 12.27 25.35 19.00
CA TYR A 58 10.97 25.41 18.33
C TYR A 58 9.96 26.28 19.09
N SER A 59 10.44 27.26 19.87
CA SER A 59 9.53 28.20 20.53
C SER A 59 8.70 28.93 19.48
N ARG A 60 7.39 28.93 19.68
CA ARG A 60 6.39 29.55 18.81
C ARG A 60 6.67 31.03 18.53
N THR A 61 7.45 31.67 19.40
CA THR A 61 7.97 33.04 19.25
C THR A 61 8.88 33.22 18.04
N ALA A 62 9.60 32.19 17.59
CA ALA A 62 10.49 32.27 16.43
C ALA A 62 9.72 32.48 15.10
N PHE A 63 8.43 32.11 15.07
CA PHE A 63 7.56 32.27 13.90
C PHE A 63 6.61 33.48 14.02
N GLU A 64 6.65 34.23 15.13
CA GLU A 64 5.69 35.32 15.39
C GLU A 64 6.09 36.64 14.71
N ASN A 65 7.34 36.77 14.24
CA ASN A 65 7.85 38.01 13.61
C ASN A 65 7.55 38.15 12.10
N LEU A 66 6.64 37.36 11.55
CA LEU A 66 6.16 37.48 10.18
C LEU A 66 4.63 37.49 10.14
N ASN A 67 3.99 38.45 10.81
CA ASN A 67 2.62 38.81 10.44
C ASN A 67 2.29 40.28 10.71
N ILE A 68 2.18 41.02 9.60
CA ILE A 68 1.63 42.37 9.48
C ILE A 68 0.18 42.37 10.01
N ASN A 69 -0.11 43.34 10.88
CA ASN A 69 -1.42 43.91 11.22
C ASN A 69 -2.66 43.01 11.04
N GLN A 70 -3.27 42.58 12.15
CA GLN A 70 -4.72 42.67 12.36
C GLN A 70 -5.12 42.27 13.79
N GLY A 71 -5.68 43.24 14.51
CA GLY A 71 -6.73 43.12 15.55
C GLY A 71 -6.62 42.01 16.59
N ALA A 72 -6.52 42.39 17.86
CA ALA A 72 -6.71 41.53 19.02
C ALA A 72 -8.00 40.70 18.89
N LYS A 73 -7.85 39.38 18.72
CA LYS A 73 -8.96 38.42 18.81
C LYS A 73 -8.82 37.65 20.13
N PRO A 74 -9.90 37.49 20.92
CA PRO A 74 -9.86 36.66 22.11
C PRO A 74 -9.55 35.21 21.70
N LYS A 75 -8.49 34.66 22.30
CA LYS A 75 -7.99 33.31 22.03
C LYS A 75 -8.88 32.33 22.78
N VAL A 76 -9.99 31.92 22.18
CA VAL A 76 -10.77 30.77 22.67
C VAL A 76 -9.89 29.52 22.53
N SER A 77 -9.56 28.90 23.66
CA SER A 77 -8.86 27.63 23.73
C SER A 77 -9.70 26.55 23.07
N SER A 78 -9.06 25.62 22.36
CA SER A 78 -9.70 24.47 21.70
C SER A 78 -10.52 23.59 22.67
N ASP A 79 -10.32 23.74 23.97
CA ASP A 79 -11.09 23.07 25.03
C ASP A 79 -12.52 23.58 25.19
N THR A 80 -12.83 24.82 24.78
CA THR A 80 -14.19 25.40 24.97
C THR A 80 -15.25 24.66 24.16
N PHE A 81 -14.90 24.09 23.01
CA PHE A 81 -15.85 23.28 22.22
C PHE A 81 -15.93 21.82 22.70
N GLY A 82 -14.99 21.37 23.54
CA GLY A 82 -14.99 20.03 24.12
C GLY A 82 -16.08 19.84 25.18
N ASP A 83 -16.39 20.89 25.94
CA ASP A 83 -17.43 20.87 26.97
C ASP A 83 -18.84 20.69 26.36
N LEU A 84 -19.12 21.44 25.29
CA LEU A 84 -20.40 21.35 24.58
C LEU A 84 -20.63 19.98 23.93
N LEU A 85 -19.57 19.36 23.38
CA LEU A 85 -19.64 18.04 22.73
C LEU A 85 -19.66 16.87 23.73
N SER A 86 -19.04 17.03 24.90
CA SER A 86 -19.08 16.04 25.97
C SER A 86 -20.48 15.90 26.56
N SER A 87 -21.23 17.00 26.62
CA SER A 87 -22.62 17.00 27.14
C SER A 87 -23.58 16.13 26.32
N GLN A 88 -23.32 15.99 25.02
CA GLN A 88 -24.12 15.20 24.08
C GLN A 88 -23.52 13.81 23.79
N GLY A 89 -22.68 13.29 24.69
CA GLY A 89 -22.18 11.91 24.63
C GLY A 89 -21.15 11.61 23.53
N PHE A 90 -20.61 12.62 22.83
CA PHE A 90 -19.51 12.42 21.88
C PHE A 90 -18.17 12.45 22.62
N THR A 91 -17.69 11.28 23.06
CA THR A 91 -16.32 11.16 23.55
C THR A 91 -15.37 11.37 22.38
N ALA A 92 -14.58 12.45 22.38
CA ALA A 92 -13.43 12.59 21.49
C ALA A 92 -12.35 11.59 21.90
N SER A 93 -12.59 10.31 21.58
CA SER A 93 -11.57 9.27 21.63
C SER A 93 -10.57 9.61 20.53
N SER A 94 -9.54 10.38 20.90
CA SER A 94 -8.32 10.51 20.11
C SER A 94 -7.64 9.15 20.09
N LYS A 95 -8.21 8.24 19.29
CA LYS A 95 -7.56 7.01 18.91
C LYS A 95 -6.44 7.44 17.97
N ASN A 96 -5.27 7.62 18.56
CA ASN A 96 -3.97 7.70 17.90
C ASN A 96 -3.73 6.38 17.14
N VAL A 97 -4.51 6.16 16.09
CA VAL A 97 -4.12 5.31 14.97
C VAL A 97 -3.34 6.25 14.08
N ASN A 98 -2.08 5.91 13.80
CA ASN A 98 -1.23 6.60 12.83
C ASN A 98 -1.93 6.64 11.46
N ARG A 99 -2.86 7.58 11.28
CA ARG A 99 -3.46 7.89 9.99
C ARG A 99 -2.39 8.64 9.22
N THR A 100 -1.77 7.95 8.29
CA THR A 100 -0.76 8.56 7.43
C THR A 100 -1.47 9.61 6.58
N LEU A 101 -0.82 10.72 6.24
CA LEU A 101 -1.43 11.82 5.45
C LEU A 101 -2.12 11.33 4.16
N GLY A 102 -1.66 10.20 3.60
CA GLY A 102 -2.30 9.51 2.48
C GLY A 102 -3.71 8.99 2.75
N ASP A 103 -4.02 8.55 3.98
CA ASP A 103 -5.34 8.03 4.34
C ASP A 103 -6.37 9.15 4.51
N MET A 104 -5.97 10.33 5.01
CA MET A 104 -6.86 11.50 5.08
C MET A 104 -7.17 12.06 3.70
N ARG A 105 -6.17 12.15 2.81
CA ARG A 105 -6.39 12.57 1.42
C ARG A 105 -7.30 11.60 0.67
N ARG A 106 -7.14 10.30 0.89
CA ARG A 106 -8.00 9.26 0.34
C ARG A 106 -9.42 9.35 0.89
N ALA A 107 -9.60 9.67 2.17
CA ALA A 107 -10.92 9.85 2.80
C ALA A 107 -11.66 11.11 2.34
N GLU A 108 -10.95 12.21 2.06
CA GLU A 108 -11.56 13.44 1.53
C GLU A 108 -12.03 13.26 0.09
N GLU A 109 -11.28 12.53 -0.73
CA GLU A 109 -11.73 12.15 -2.07
C GLU A 109 -12.98 11.26 -2.00
N ILE A 110 -13.05 10.34 -1.02
CA ILE A 110 -14.18 9.40 -0.86
C ILE A 110 -15.50 10.13 -0.56
N LYS A 111 -15.44 11.29 0.10
CA LYS A 111 -16.63 12.04 0.54
C LYS A 111 -17.47 12.61 -0.62
N GLU A 112 -16.88 12.73 -1.80
CA GLU A 112 -17.53 13.26 -3.01
C GLU A 112 -17.40 12.30 -4.20
N MET A 113 -17.18 11.01 -3.92
CA MET A 113 -16.86 10.04 -4.96
C MET A 113 -18.15 9.48 -5.57
N ASP A 114 -18.28 9.61 -6.90
CA ASP A 114 -19.33 8.95 -7.71
C ASP A 114 -19.42 7.46 -7.31
N PRO A 115 -20.62 6.89 -7.06
CA PRO A 115 -20.78 5.47 -6.73
C PRO A 115 -20.04 4.54 -7.70
N VAL A 116 -19.89 4.95 -8.96
CA VAL A 116 -19.07 4.25 -9.95
C VAL A 116 -17.60 4.16 -9.51
N SER A 117 -17.01 5.27 -9.11
CA SER A 117 -15.60 5.35 -8.71
C SER A 117 -15.32 4.55 -7.44
N ILE A 118 -16.27 4.49 -6.50
CA ILE A 118 -16.16 3.63 -5.32
C ILE A 118 -16.13 2.15 -5.75
N LYS A 119 -17.08 1.74 -6.59
CA LYS A 119 -17.16 0.35 -7.11
C LYS A 119 -15.85 -0.07 -7.79
N ILE A 120 -15.26 0.80 -8.61
CA ILE A 120 -14.00 0.51 -9.29
C ILE A 120 -12.84 0.43 -8.31
N ARG A 121 -12.73 1.36 -7.35
CA ARG A 121 -11.66 1.32 -6.36
C ARG A 121 -11.69 0.02 -5.56
N ASP A 122 -12.85 -0.36 -5.04
CA ASP A 122 -13.01 -1.57 -4.23
C ASP A 122 -12.67 -2.83 -5.04
N TRP A 123 -12.99 -2.82 -6.33
CA TRP A 123 -12.63 -3.93 -7.22
C TRP A 123 -11.13 -4.03 -7.50
N VAL A 124 -10.44 -2.90 -7.67
CA VAL A 124 -9.02 -2.82 -8.03
C VAL A 124 -8.10 -3.02 -6.82
N ILE A 125 -8.56 -2.66 -5.62
CA ILE A 125 -7.78 -2.80 -4.37
C ILE A 125 -7.20 -4.22 -4.24
N GLY A 126 -5.89 -4.29 -4.02
CA GLY A 126 -5.15 -5.54 -3.81
C GLY A 126 -4.90 -6.38 -5.07
N LYS A 127 -5.42 -5.96 -6.24
CA LYS A 127 -5.19 -6.59 -7.54
C LYS A 127 -4.77 -5.59 -8.63
N GLU A 128 -4.33 -4.41 -8.21
CA GLU A 128 -3.80 -3.36 -9.07
C GLU A 128 -2.69 -3.92 -9.97
N ARG A 129 -2.75 -3.60 -11.26
CA ARG A 129 -1.78 -4.06 -12.28
C ARG A 129 -1.67 -5.58 -12.46
N ASN A 130 -2.49 -6.38 -11.78
CA ASN A 130 -2.57 -7.82 -11.99
C ASN A 130 -3.68 -8.13 -12.98
N ILE A 131 -3.30 -8.19 -14.27
CA ILE A 131 -4.26 -8.40 -15.35
C ILE A 131 -5.07 -9.69 -15.21
N ARG A 132 -4.50 -10.75 -14.64
CA ARG A 132 -5.20 -12.03 -14.46
C ARG A 132 -6.29 -11.93 -13.40
N ALA A 133 -6.00 -11.29 -12.28
CA ALA A 133 -6.96 -11.09 -11.21
C ALA A 133 -8.09 -10.15 -11.62
N LEU A 134 -7.77 -9.08 -12.37
CA LEU A 134 -8.78 -8.17 -12.92
C LEU A 134 -9.70 -8.89 -13.92
N LEU A 135 -9.15 -9.58 -14.93
CA LEU A 135 -9.96 -10.35 -15.88
C LEU A 135 -10.78 -11.44 -15.18
N GLY A 136 -10.21 -12.10 -14.19
CA GLY A 136 -10.84 -13.14 -13.36
C GLY A 136 -11.99 -12.67 -12.47
N SER A 137 -12.12 -11.36 -12.25
CA SER A 137 -13.18 -10.75 -11.41
C SER A 137 -13.93 -9.63 -12.14
N LEU A 138 -13.86 -9.57 -13.47
CA LEU A 138 -14.50 -8.50 -14.24
C LEU A 138 -16.03 -8.50 -14.09
N ASN A 139 -16.64 -9.68 -13.87
CA ASN A 139 -18.06 -9.82 -13.59
C ASN A 139 -18.56 -8.98 -12.41
N ASP A 140 -17.72 -8.74 -11.40
CA ASP A 140 -18.13 -8.04 -10.17
C ASP A 140 -18.44 -6.55 -10.45
N VAL A 141 -17.79 -5.98 -11.48
CA VAL A 141 -17.91 -4.56 -11.81
C VAL A 141 -18.78 -4.28 -13.02
N LEU A 142 -18.99 -5.26 -13.91
CA LEU A 142 -19.85 -5.10 -15.08
C LEU A 142 -21.31 -4.73 -14.69
N TRP A 143 -22.00 -4.11 -15.64
CA TRP A 143 -23.43 -3.80 -15.53
C TRP A 143 -24.28 -5.01 -15.91
N GLU A 144 -25.52 -5.02 -15.43
CA GLU A 144 -26.50 -6.05 -15.80
C GLU A 144 -26.75 -6.04 -17.31
N GLY A 145 -26.75 -7.22 -17.94
CA GLY A 145 -26.92 -7.34 -19.40
C GLY A 145 -25.64 -7.20 -20.22
N ALA A 146 -24.45 -7.20 -19.61
CA ALA A 146 -23.17 -7.38 -20.30
C ALA A 146 -22.98 -8.82 -20.85
N GLU A 147 -23.96 -9.32 -21.60
CA GLU A 147 -24.13 -10.74 -22.00
C GLU A 147 -22.97 -11.27 -22.87
N LYS A 148 -22.23 -10.38 -23.52
CA LYS A 148 -21.09 -10.72 -24.37
C LYS A 148 -19.84 -11.08 -23.58
N TRP A 149 -19.79 -10.80 -22.29
CA TRP A 149 -18.68 -11.19 -21.44
C TRP A 149 -18.86 -12.61 -20.93
N GLN A 150 -17.80 -13.41 -21.08
CA GLN A 150 -17.74 -14.77 -20.56
C GLN A 150 -16.56 -14.82 -19.60
N GLN A 151 -16.88 -15.03 -18.32
CA GLN A 151 -15.89 -15.00 -17.25
C GLN A 151 -14.86 -16.12 -17.45
N PRO A 152 -13.58 -15.79 -17.69
CA PRO A 152 -12.53 -16.80 -17.81
C PRO A 152 -12.35 -17.54 -16.47
N LYS A 153 -12.15 -18.86 -16.55
CA LYS A 153 -11.67 -19.65 -15.41
C LYS A 153 -10.19 -19.38 -15.20
N MET A 154 -9.68 -19.63 -13.99
CA MET A 154 -8.24 -19.46 -13.71
C MET A 154 -7.34 -20.32 -14.61
N ALA A 155 -7.80 -21.52 -15.00
CA ALA A 155 -7.09 -22.37 -15.95
C ALA A 155 -6.92 -21.72 -17.35
N ASP A 156 -7.82 -20.80 -17.72
CA ASP A 156 -7.79 -20.07 -18.99
C ASP A 156 -6.98 -18.77 -18.90
N LEU A 157 -6.20 -18.56 -17.83
CA LEU A 157 -5.37 -17.37 -17.63
C LEU A 157 -3.91 -17.70 -17.25
N LEU A 158 -3.47 -18.95 -17.44
CA LEU A 158 -2.12 -19.39 -17.08
C LEU A 158 -1.08 -18.81 -18.04
N THR A 159 -1.26 -19.07 -19.33
CA THR A 159 -0.32 -18.65 -20.38
C THR A 159 -0.59 -17.22 -20.84
N ALA A 160 0.48 -16.51 -21.22
CA ALA A 160 0.39 -15.14 -21.76
C ALA A 160 -0.58 -15.03 -22.96
N ALA A 161 -0.60 -16.03 -23.83
CA ALA A 161 -1.49 -16.06 -24.98
C ALA A 161 -2.98 -16.16 -24.60
N GLN A 162 -3.29 -16.85 -23.50
CA GLN A 162 -4.67 -16.89 -23.01
C GLN A 162 -5.08 -15.56 -22.35
N VAL A 163 -4.20 -14.98 -21.54
CA VAL A 163 -4.41 -13.65 -20.94
C VAL A 163 -4.65 -12.61 -22.03
N LYS A 164 -3.81 -12.59 -23.08
CA LYS A 164 -3.95 -11.69 -24.24
C LYS A 164 -5.32 -11.82 -24.92
N ARG A 165 -5.77 -13.05 -25.17
CA ARG A 165 -7.08 -13.32 -25.78
C ARG A 165 -8.23 -12.85 -24.90
N SER A 166 -8.16 -13.09 -23.60
CA SER A 166 -9.19 -12.65 -22.65
C SER A 166 -9.22 -11.12 -22.51
N TYR A 167 -8.05 -10.48 -22.44
CA TYR A 167 -7.89 -9.03 -22.43
C TYR A 167 -8.59 -8.36 -23.61
N TYR A 168 -8.31 -8.80 -24.85
CA TYR A 168 -8.97 -8.23 -26.02
C TYR A 168 -10.48 -8.40 -26.01
N LYS A 169 -10.98 -9.55 -25.56
CA LYS A 169 -12.43 -9.75 -25.39
C LYS A 169 -13.01 -8.78 -24.37
N ALA A 170 -12.32 -8.54 -23.26
CA ALA A 170 -12.76 -7.59 -22.23
C ALA A 170 -12.85 -6.18 -22.82
N CYS A 171 -11.81 -5.72 -23.51
CA CYS A 171 -11.78 -4.42 -24.18
C CYS A 171 -12.96 -4.22 -25.14
N LEU A 172 -13.40 -5.26 -25.85
CA LEU A 172 -14.56 -5.17 -26.73
C LEU A 172 -15.88 -4.96 -25.98
N VAL A 173 -16.03 -5.55 -24.80
CA VAL A 173 -17.23 -5.43 -23.96
C VAL A 173 -17.27 -4.05 -23.30
N VAL A 174 -16.15 -3.62 -22.72
CA VAL A 174 -16.06 -2.36 -21.96
C VAL A 174 -15.63 -1.16 -22.80
N HIS A 175 -15.64 -1.29 -24.13
CA HIS A 175 -15.17 -0.22 -25.01
C HIS A 175 -16.03 1.05 -24.85
N PRO A 176 -15.44 2.23 -24.56
CA PRO A 176 -16.21 3.43 -24.23
C PRO A 176 -17.13 3.88 -25.36
N ASP A 177 -16.73 3.72 -26.63
CA ASP A 177 -17.54 4.07 -27.81
C ASP A 177 -18.90 3.35 -27.85
N LYS A 178 -18.93 2.07 -27.43
CA LYS A 178 -20.18 1.28 -27.41
C LYS A 178 -21.11 1.69 -26.27
N GLN A 179 -20.58 2.41 -25.28
CA GLN A 179 -21.28 2.81 -24.08
C GLN A 179 -21.59 4.32 -24.05
N VAL A 180 -21.32 5.06 -25.13
CA VAL A 180 -21.59 6.50 -25.20
C VAL A 180 -23.08 6.77 -25.00
N GLY A 181 -23.40 7.67 -24.07
CA GLY A 181 -24.79 8.04 -23.75
C GLY A 181 -25.54 7.03 -22.91
N GLN A 182 -24.90 5.93 -22.50
CA GLN A 182 -25.47 4.96 -21.57
C GLN A 182 -25.08 5.29 -20.12
N PRO A 183 -25.88 4.88 -19.12
CA PRO A 183 -25.59 5.17 -17.71
C PRO A 183 -24.26 4.58 -17.22
N HIS A 184 -23.78 3.50 -17.86
CA HIS A 184 -22.52 2.84 -17.54
C HIS A 184 -21.31 3.38 -18.33
N GLU A 185 -21.43 4.49 -19.08
CA GLU A 185 -20.31 5.06 -19.85
C GLU A 185 -19.09 5.33 -18.96
N LYS A 186 -19.30 6.04 -17.84
CA LYS A 186 -18.24 6.38 -16.89
C LYS A 186 -17.56 5.13 -16.31
N LEU A 187 -18.37 4.13 -16.00
CA LEU A 187 -17.91 2.86 -15.44
C LEU A 187 -17.08 2.08 -16.46
N ALA A 188 -17.54 2.02 -17.72
CA ALA A 188 -16.80 1.38 -18.81
C ALA A 188 -15.44 2.07 -19.06
N ARG A 189 -15.41 3.41 -19.08
CA ARG A 189 -14.17 4.19 -19.20
C ARG A 189 -13.18 3.86 -18.08
N ALA A 190 -13.66 3.83 -16.83
CA ALA A 190 -12.82 3.53 -15.67
C ALA A 190 -12.25 2.10 -15.73
N ILE A 191 -13.08 1.09 -16.01
CA ILE A 191 -12.62 -0.30 -16.19
C ILE A 191 -11.60 -0.40 -17.32
N PHE A 192 -11.86 0.25 -18.45
CA PHE A 192 -10.98 0.22 -19.61
C PHE A 192 -9.59 0.76 -19.28
N THR A 193 -9.51 1.87 -18.53
CA THR A 193 -8.22 2.44 -18.08
C THR A 193 -7.45 1.46 -17.20
N GLU A 194 -8.10 0.87 -16.19
CA GLU A 194 -7.46 -0.08 -15.27
C GLU A 194 -6.97 -1.36 -15.98
N LEU A 195 -7.76 -1.89 -16.92
CA LEU A 195 -7.35 -3.02 -17.74
C LEU A 195 -6.14 -2.69 -18.62
N ASN A 196 -6.08 -1.48 -19.20
CA ASN A 196 -4.92 -1.07 -20.00
C ASN A 196 -3.67 -0.88 -19.14
N ASP A 197 -3.77 -0.27 -17.95
CA ASP A 197 -2.61 -0.10 -17.06
C ASP A 197 -2.04 -1.47 -16.65
N ALA A 198 -2.91 -2.41 -16.28
CA ALA A 198 -2.51 -3.76 -15.93
C ALA A 198 -1.94 -4.55 -17.11
N TRP A 199 -2.50 -4.39 -18.31
CA TRP A 199 -1.97 -5.00 -19.52
C TRP A 199 -0.58 -4.45 -19.86
N ASN A 200 -0.39 -3.13 -19.79
CA ASN A 200 0.91 -2.49 -20.01
C ASN A 200 1.95 -2.97 -18.98
N ALA A 201 1.58 -3.08 -17.71
CA ALA A 201 2.45 -3.64 -16.67
C ALA A 201 2.81 -5.10 -16.95
N PHE A 202 1.86 -5.89 -17.44
CA PHE A 202 2.07 -7.29 -17.83
C PHE A 202 3.03 -7.42 -19.02
N GLU A 203 2.90 -6.56 -20.05
CA GLU A 203 3.81 -6.53 -21.19
C GLU A 203 5.22 -6.07 -20.78
N GLN A 204 5.33 -5.04 -19.93
CA GLN A 204 6.61 -4.57 -19.39
C GLN A 204 7.34 -5.63 -18.55
N ALA A 205 6.60 -6.48 -17.83
CA ALA A 205 7.16 -7.61 -17.11
C ALA A 205 7.63 -8.77 -18.03
N GLY A 206 7.49 -8.63 -19.34
CA GLY A 206 7.88 -9.65 -20.33
C GLY A 206 6.80 -10.69 -20.61
N SER A 207 5.53 -10.39 -20.29
CA SER A 207 4.40 -11.31 -20.52
C SER A 207 4.60 -12.68 -19.87
N GLN A 208 5.02 -12.70 -18.61
CA GLN A 208 5.33 -13.94 -17.89
C GLN A 208 4.10 -14.85 -17.81
N SER A 209 4.28 -16.13 -18.11
CA SER A 209 3.27 -17.16 -17.83
C SER A 209 3.34 -17.58 -16.36
N LEU A 210 2.20 -17.97 -15.78
CA LEU A 210 2.14 -18.56 -14.43
C LEU A 210 2.33 -20.07 -14.49
#